data_AF-A0A7W1EYK8-F1
#
_entry.id   AF-A0A7W1EYK8-F1
#
_cell.length_a   1.000
_cell.length_b   1.000
_cell.length_c   1.000
_cell.angle_alpha   90.00
_cell.angle_beta   90.00
_cell.angle_gamma   90.00
#
_symmetry.space_group_name_H-M   'P 1'
#
loop_
_entity.id
_entity.type
_entity.pdbx_description
1 polymer ?
#
loop_
_entity_poly.entity_id
_entity_poly.type
_entity_poly.pdbx_seq_one_letter_code
_entity_poly.pdbx_strand_id
1 'polypeptide(L)' 'MSYFSKRLVIHPEDKNDLAYWTKKWGVNVKQINEAIIETGSINREIVKNTLIKKGQIWTLSFWIHKLFKNPMRL' A
#
# COMPACT_ATOMS: atom_id res chain seq x y z
N MET A 1 21.32 13.94 4.77
CA MET A 1 20.45 13.68 5.93
C MET A 1 19.26 12.83 5.52
N SER A 2 19.05 11.69 6.18
CA SER A 2 17.90 10.82 5.94
C SER A 2 16.84 11.08 7.01
N TYR A 3 15.97 12.07 6.77
CA TYR A 3 14.85 12.39 7.66
C TYR A 3 13.65 11.45 7.41
N PHE A 4 13.87 10.13 7.51
CA PHE A 4 12.76 9.17 7.57
C PHE A 4 12.19 9.12 8.99
N SER A 5 11.66 10.26 9.46
CA SER A 5 10.72 10.24 10.56
C SER A 5 9.60 9.27 10.21
N LYS A 6 9.16 8.46 11.17
CA LYS A 6 8.04 7.53 11.06
C LYS A 6 6.77 8.30 10.66
N ARG A 7 6.61 8.65 9.38
CA ARG A 7 5.43 9.32 8.85
C ARG A 7 4.31 8.28 8.86
N LEU A 8 3.49 8.35 9.90
CA LEU A 8 2.25 7.59 10.06
C LEU A 8 1.10 8.19 9.25
N VAL A 9 1.32 9.37 8.67
CA VAL A 9 0.35 10.18 7.95
C VAL A 9 0.84 10.38 6.52
N ILE A 10 -0.08 10.30 5.57
CA ILE A 10 0.11 10.67 4.17
C ILE A 10 -0.34 12.12 4.01
N HIS A 11 0.50 12.95 3.38
CA HIS A 11 0.15 14.34 3.07
C HIS A 11 -0.28 14.45 1.60
N PRO A 12 -1.58 14.38 1.26
CA PRO A 12 -2.05 14.50 -0.13
C PRO A 12 -1.75 15.86 -0.75
N GLU A 13 -1.51 16.89 0.05
CA GLU A 13 -1.08 18.23 -0.38
C GLU A 13 0.40 18.26 -0.82
N ASP A 14 1.23 17.34 -0.31
CA ASP A 14 2.65 17.28 -0.62
C ASP A 14 2.90 16.36 -1.82
N LYS A 15 3.23 16.98 -2.97
CA LYS A 15 3.55 16.26 -4.21
C LYS A 15 4.74 15.30 -4.04
N ASN A 16 5.71 15.62 -3.18
CA ASN A 16 6.88 14.76 -2.95
C ASN A 16 6.49 13.53 -2.11
N ASP A 17 5.65 13.71 -1.10
CA ASP A 17 5.15 12.60 -0.26
C ASP A 17 4.29 11.64 -1.09
N LEU A 18 3.39 12.17 -1.93
CA LEU A 18 2.62 11.38 -2.88
C LEU A 18 3.49 10.64 -3.89
N ALA A 19 4.49 11.31 -4.50
CA ALA A 19 5.41 10.67 -5.43
C ALA A 19 6.21 9.54 -4.77
N TYR A 20 6.59 9.71 -3.50
CA TYR A 20 7.26 8.67 -2.71
C TYR A 20 6.34 7.47 -2.48
N TRP A 21 5.10 7.68 -2.03
CA TRP A 21 4.17 6.59 -1.70
C TRP A 21 3.64 5.86 -2.93
N THR A 22 3.37 6.58 -4.02
CA THR A 22 2.99 5.96 -5.31
C THR A 22 4.07 5.02 -5.81
N LYS A 23 5.33 5.46 -5.80
CA LYS A 23 6.48 4.62 -6.17
C LYS A 23 6.68 3.45 -5.21
N LYS A 24 6.53 3.69 -3.89
CA LYS A 24 6.76 2.67 -2.86
C LYS A 24 5.71 1.57 -2.83
N TRP A 25 4.45 1.89 -3.13
CA TRP A 25 3.35 0.93 -3.12
C TRP A 25 2.97 0.42 -4.51
N GLY A 26 3.52 1.01 -5.57
CA GLY A 26 3.17 0.65 -6.95
C GLY A 26 1.75 1.06 -7.32
N VAL A 27 1.26 2.17 -6.76
CA VAL A 27 -0.11 2.68 -6.97
C VAL A 27 -0.05 4.09 -7.54
N ASN A 28 -1.15 4.54 -8.14
CA ASN A 28 -1.30 5.90 -8.65
C ASN A 28 -1.82 6.86 -7.58
N VAL A 29 -1.54 8.16 -7.74
CA VAL A 29 -2.03 9.22 -6.82
C VAL A 29 -3.55 9.16 -6.69
N LYS A 30 -4.27 8.91 -7.79
CA LYS A 30 -5.72 8.76 -7.79
C LYS A 30 -6.20 7.65 -6.85
N GLN A 31 -5.50 6.51 -6.83
CA GLN A 31 -5.85 5.37 -5.96
C GLN A 31 -5.63 5.71 -4.48
N ILE A 32 -4.55 6.43 -4.16
CA ILE A 32 -4.29 6.94 -2.81
C ILE A 32 -5.41 7.90 -2.38
N ASN A 33 -5.77 8.85 -3.23
CA ASN A 33 -6.81 9.83 -2.94
C ASN A 33 -8.19 9.16 -2.77
N GLU A 34 -8.54 8.19 -3.63
CA GLU A 34 -9.76 7.41 -3.48
C GLU A 34 -9.79 6.65 -2.15
N ALA A 35 -8.67 6.03 -1.75
CA ALA A 35 -8.57 5.33 -0.48
C ALA A 35 -8.67 6.29 0.73
N ILE A 36 -8.13 7.51 0.63
CA ILE A 36 -8.28 8.54 1.67
C ILE A 36 -9.74 8.98 1.78
N ILE A 37 -10.40 9.26 0.64
CA ILE A 37 -11.81 9.68 0.60
C ILE A 37 -12.72 8.58 1.17
N GLU A 38 -12.48 7.33 0.80
CA GLU A 38 -13.26 6.19 1.27
C GLU A 38 -13.09 5.91 2.76
N THR A 39 -11.86 6.05 3.27
CA THR A 39 -11.58 5.80 4.69
C THR A 39 -11.85 7.01 5.58
N GLY A 40 -11.97 8.20 4.99
CA GLY A 40 -11.97 9.48 5.72
C GLY A 40 -10.69 9.72 6.52
N SER A 41 -9.61 8.99 6.23
CA SER A 41 -8.38 9.02 7.01
C SER A 41 -7.14 9.17 6.13
N ILE A 42 -6.23 10.01 6.58
CA ILE A 42 -4.89 10.16 6.02
C ILE A 42 -3.86 9.26 6.71
N ASN A 43 -4.29 8.39 7.63
CA ASN A 43 -3.40 7.44 8.28
C ASN A 43 -2.90 6.43 7.25
N ARG A 44 -1.58 6.36 7.12
CA ARG A 44 -0.88 5.52 6.16
C ARG A 44 -1.28 4.05 6.24
N GLU A 45 -1.45 3.51 7.45
CA GLU A 45 -1.77 2.09 7.63
C GLU A 45 -3.20 1.77 7.19
N ILE A 46 -4.13 2.67 7.50
CA ILE A 46 -5.53 2.55 7.09
C ILE A 46 -5.62 2.62 5.56
N VAL A 47 -4.99 3.62 4.94
CA VAL A 47 -4.95 3.78 3.48
C VAL A 47 -4.29 2.57 2.81
N LYS A 48 -3.15 2.11 3.31
CA LYS A 48 -2.46 0.91 2.80
C LYS A 48 -3.36 -0.32 2.89
N ASN A 49 -4.04 -0.54 4.01
CA ASN A 49 -4.94 -1.69 4.18
C ASN A 49 -6.12 -1.65 3.20
N THR A 50 -6.69 -0.46 2.94
CA THR A 50 -7.74 -0.29 1.93
C THR A 50 -7.24 -0.61 0.53
N LEU A 51 -6.05 -0.12 0.17
CA LEU A 51 -5.42 -0.40 -1.12
C LEU A 51 -5.11 -1.91 -1.30
N ILE A 52 -4.72 -2.60 -0.23
CA ILE A 52 -4.54 -4.07 -0.23
C ILE A 52 -5.88 -4.78 -0.41
N LYS A 53 -6.93 -4.38 0.34
CA LYS A 53 -8.27 -4.97 0.22
C LYS A 53 -8.84 -4.83 -1.20
N LYS A 54 -8.52 -3.73 -1.88
CA LYS A 54 -8.90 -3.48 -3.28
C LYS A 54 -8.05 -4.26 -4.31
N GLY A 55 -7.05 -5.01 -3.89
CA GLY A 55 -6.11 -5.69 -4.79
C GLY A 55 -5.21 -4.73 -5.58
N GLN A 56 -5.14 -3.45 -5.18
CA GLN A 56 -4.32 -2.43 -5.85
C GLN A 56 -2.86 -2.49 -5.41
N ILE A 57 -2.62 -2.98 -4.18
CA ILE A 57 -1.28 -3.36 -3.73
C ILE A 57 -1.21 -4.88 -3.81
N TRP A 58 -0.40 -5.38 -4.75
CA TRP A 58 -0.01 -6.78 -4.78
C TRP A 58 0.95 -7.04 -3.63
N THR A 59 0.40 -7.30 -2.44
CA THR A 59 1.18 -7.98 -1.41
C THR A 59 1.50 -9.37 -1.96
N LEU A 60 2.77 -9.75 -1.93
CA LEU A 60 3.31 -11.00 -2.44
C LEU A 60 2.73 -12.28 -1.79
N SER A 61 1.54 -12.25 -1.17
CA SER A 61 0.80 -13.45 -0.76
C SER A 61 0.57 -14.44 -1.91
N PHE A 62 0.69 -14.00 -3.16
CA PHE A 62 0.62 -14.90 -4.31
C PHE A 62 1.85 -15.81 -4.49
N TRP A 63 3.00 -15.49 -3.89
CA TRP A 63 4.17 -16.40 -3.90
C TRP A 63 4.05 -17.52 -2.87
N ILE A 64 3.30 -17.30 -1.78
CA ILE A 64 3.12 -18.31 -0.72
C ILE A 64 2.12 -19.39 -1.17
N HIS A 65 1.12 -19.03 -1.98
CA HIS A 65 0.18 -20.01 -2.52
C HIS A 65 0.82 -20.98 -3.52
N LYS A 66 1.94 -20.63 -4.15
CA LYS A 66 2.66 -21.53 -5.08
C LYS A 66 3.60 -22.52 -4.36
N LEU A 67 4.08 -22.18 -3.16
CA LEU A 67 4.90 -23.08 -2.34
C LEU A 67 4.08 -24.07 -1.50
N PHE A 68 2.88 -23.72 -1.08
CA PHE A 68 2.01 -24.63 -0.29
C PHE A 68 1.07 -25.52 -1.11
N LYS A 69 1.05 -25.38 -2.44
CA LYS A 69 0.21 -26.21 -3.33
C LYS A 69 0.92 -27.46 -3.87
N ASN A 70 1.93 -27.97 -3.15
CA ASN A 70 2.43 -29.33 -3.34
C ASN A 70 2.13 -30.18 -2.09
N PRO A 71 0.92 -30.72 -1.94
CA PRO A 71 0.71 -31.91 -1.16
C PRO A 71 1.14 -33.13 -2.00
N MET A 72 2.44 -33.38 -2.15
CA MET A 72 2.93 -34.76 -2.35
C MET A 72 2.96 -35.33 -0.92
N ARG A 73 2.09 -36.24 -0.46
CA ARG A 73 1.59 -37.48 -1.06
C ARG A 73 2.66 -38.20 -1.88
N LEU A 74 3.63 -38.75 -1.15
CA LEU A 74 4.01 -40.16 -1.19
C LEU A 74 4.82 -40.50 0.06
#